data_AF-A0A558AW81-F1
#
_entry.id   AF-A0A558AW81-F1
#
_cell.length_a   1.000
_cell.length_b   1.000
_cell.length_c   1.000
_cell.angle_alpha   90.00
_cell.angle_beta   90.00
_cell.angle_gamma   90.00
#
_symmetry.space_group_name_H-M   'P 1'
#
loop_
_entity.id
_entity.type
_entity.pdbx_description
1 polymer ?
#
loop_
_entity_poly.entity_id
_entity_poly.type
_entity_poly.pdbx_seq_one_letter_code
_entity_poly.pdbx_strand_id
1 'polypeptide(L)'
;MSTSRAIRIAATMAATGLLTACSGGGGQSGTTTTSGAAAASSTSTSAASGGAPSLPSQLKVDDVKANPCNTLSSAQIDHLGMVGPGKQSQTNNGPTCTWQGAVYQANSTGIGVSTNGTGLDNIYKLNAQPGYFAYFEPTTINGYPAVYASRADQRSSGICSLSIGLANDTTAVVTSSLVTGQNKTNPCPVAERTAQAMIEHLKGAA
;
A
#
# COMPACT_ATOMS: atom_id res chain seq x y z
N MET A 1 -51.20 23.20 13.39
CA MET A 1 -51.58 22.14 14.33
C MET A 1 -50.29 21.50 14.82
N SER A 2 -49.71 22.02 15.93
CA SER A 2 -49.65 21.37 17.27
C SER A 2 -49.07 19.95 17.23
N THR A 3 -48.07 19.54 18.00
CA THR A 3 -47.49 20.07 19.25
C THR A 3 -46.25 19.23 19.61
N SER A 4 -45.26 19.86 20.22
CA SER A 4 -44.12 19.25 20.91
C SER A 4 -44.54 18.27 22.03
N ARG A 5 -43.69 17.29 22.33
CA ARG A 5 -43.65 16.64 23.66
C ARG A 5 -42.20 16.50 24.15
N ALA A 6 -41.94 17.12 25.29
CA ALA A 6 -40.78 16.93 26.16
C ALA A 6 -41.23 16.18 27.43
N ILE A 7 -40.26 15.93 28.34
CA ILE A 7 -40.31 15.39 29.74
C ILE A 7 -39.64 13.99 29.79
N ARG A 8 -38.38 13.81 30.25
CA ARG A 8 -37.69 13.95 31.57
C ARG A 8 -38.04 12.85 32.59
N ILE A 9 -37.06 12.52 33.47
CA ILE A 9 -37.04 11.68 34.71
C ILE A 9 -36.33 10.32 34.49
N ALA A 10 -35.41 9.76 35.30
CA ALA A 10 -34.84 10.07 36.63
C ALA A 10 -33.44 9.44 36.80
N ALA A 11 -32.69 9.95 37.78
CA ALA A 11 -31.42 9.46 38.31
C ALA A 11 -31.61 8.31 39.34
N THR A 12 -30.58 7.47 39.52
CA THR A 12 -30.36 6.69 40.76
C THR A 12 -28.87 6.53 41.06
N MET A 13 -28.51 6.87 42.31
CA MET A 13 -27.23 6.72 43.00
C MET A 13 -26.91 5.25 43.35
N ALA A 14 -25.62 4.90 43.50
CA ALA A 14 -25.07 4.34 44.76
C ALA A 14 -23.55 4.14 44.67
N ALA A 15 -22.85 4.62 45.69
CA ALA A 15 -21.41 4.42 45.93
C ALA A 15 -21.19 3.30 46.94
N THR A 16 -20.09 2.56 46.84
CA THR A 16 -19.46 1.88 47.98
C THR A 16 -18.00 1.53 47.64
N GLY A 17 -17.07 1.99 48.46
CA GLY A 17 -15.66 1.59 48.42
C GLY A 17 -15.33 0.49 49.42
N LEU A 18 -14.07 0.06 49.44
CA LEU A 18 -13.27 -0.32 50.62
C LEU A 18 -11.82 -0.66 50.18
N LEU A 19 -10.87 -0.30 51.04
CA LEU A 19 -9.41 -0.39 50.90
C LEU A 19 -8.85 -1.76 51.34
N THR A 20 -7.65 -2.13 50.85
CA THR A 20 -6.58 -2.88 51.57
C THR A 20 -5.33 -2.86 50.67
N ALA A 21 -4.22 -2.17 51.00
CA ALA A 21 -3.22 -2.33 52.05
C ALA A 21 -2.13 -3.40 51.74
N CYS A 22 -0.88 -2.93 51.80
CA CYS A 22 0.41 -3.53 51.41
C CYS A 22 0.79 -4.86 52.10
N SER A 23 1.79 -5.59 51.55
CA SER A 23 3.18 -5.63 52.11
C SER A 23 3.99 -6.87 51.67
N GLY A 24 5.32 -6.69 51.56
CA GLY A 24 6.38 -7.70 51.65
C GLY A 24 6.75 -8.40 50.33
N GLY A 25 8.00 -8.54 49.88
CA GLY A 25 9.31 -8.37 50.54
C GLY A 25 10.18 -9.61 50.29
N GLY A 26 11.08 -9.56 49.28
CA GLY A 26 12.38 -10.24 49.20
C GLY A 26 12.49 -11.77 48.99
N GLY A 27 13.41 -12.19 48.10
CA GLY A 27 14.30 -13.35 48.36
C GLY A 27 14.22 -14.61 47.47
N GLN A 28 14.86 -14.57 46.30
CA GLN A 28 15.88 -15.50 45.76
C GLN A 28 15.70 -17.05 45.65
N SER A 29 15.99 -17.53 44.42
CA SER A 29 16.58 -18.80 43.95
C SER A 29 15.79 -20.13 43.92
N GLY A 30 15.72 -20.71 42.71
CA GLY A 30 15.37 -22.12 42.46
C GLY A 30 15.20 -22.46 40.98
N THR A 31 16.27 -22.91 40.33
CA THR A 31 16.39 -23.40 38.93
C THR A 31 15.48 -24.61 38.63
N THR A 32 14.83 -24.68 37.45
CA THR A 32 14.98 -25.77 36.44
C THR A 32 13.97 -25.71 35.26
N THR A 33 14.55 -25.75 34.04
CA THR A 33 14.15 -26.51 32.83
C THR A 33 12.99 -26.04 31.93
N THR A 34 13.42 -25.38 30.84
CA THR A 34 13.14 -25.64 29.41
C THR A 34 11.71 -25.96 28.94
N SER A 35 11.12 -24.99 28.21
CA SER A 35 10.46 -25.27 26.93
C SER A 35 10.74 -24.10 25.98
N GLY A 36 11.60 -24.34 25.00
CA GLY A 36 11.90 -23.39 23.94
C GLY A 36 10.75 -23.34 22.95
N ALA A 37 10.00 -22.24 22.96
CA ALA A 37 9.24 -21.79 21.80
C ALA A 37 10.01 -20.60 21.23
N ALA A 38 10.56 -20.80 20.02
CA ALA A 38 11.23 -19.77 19.25
C ALA A 38 10.29 -18.56 19.10
N ALA A 39 10.63 -17.47 19.78
CA ALA A 39 10.08 -16.17 19.43
C ALA A 39 10.64 -15.82 18.06
N ALA A 40 9.82 -15.99 17.03
CA ALA A 40 10.09 -15.42 15.71
C ALA A 40 10.37 -13.93 15.94
N SER A 41 11.63 -13.54 15.73
CA SER A 41 12.03 -12.15 15.77
C SER A 41 11.34 -11.45 14.59
N SER A 42 10.20 -10.82 14.86
CA SER A 42 9.66 -9.79 13.99
C SER A 42 10.66 -8.64 14.02
N THR A 43 11.53 -8.60 13.02
CA THR A 43 12.39 -7.44 12.76
C THR A 43 11.48 -6.24 12.54
N SER A 44 11.21 -5.49 13.59
CA SER A 44 10.49 -4.21 13.52
C SER A 44 11.43 -3.21 12.86
N THR A 45 11.42 -3.18 11.54
CA THR A 45 11.95 -2.08 10.74
C THR A 45 11.21 -0.83 11.20
N SER A 46 11.93 0.09 11.85
CA SER A 46 11.39 1.32 12.40
C SER A 46 10.47 2.00 11.39
N ALA A 47 9.19 2.13 11.73
CA ALA A 47 8.22 2.80 10.88
C ALA A 47 8.70 4.22 10.58
N ALA A 48 8.62 4.64 9.33
CA ALA A 48 8.58 6.06 9.02
C ALA A 48 7.39 6.69 9.77
N SER A 49 7.41 8.00 10.01
CA SER A 49 6.42 8.69 10.84
C SER A 49 4.96 8.54 10.38
N GLY A 50 4.69 7.96 9.21
CA GLY A 50 3.35 7.60 8.72
C GLY A 50 3.00 6.10 8.68
N GLY A 51 3.80 5.22 9.29
CA GLY A 51 3.47 3.80 9.45
C GLY A 51 3.89 2.89 8.29
N ALA A 52 4.42 3.43 7.18
CA ALA A 52 5.00 2.60 6.13
C ALA A 52 6.38 2.04 6.56
N PRO A 53 6.76 0.84 6.09
CA PRO A 53 8.12 0.33 6.25
C PRO A 53 9.15 1.28 5.63
N SER A 54 10.36 1.32 6.20
CA SER A 54 11.45 2.14 5.65
C SER A 54 11.83 1.70 4.23
N LEU A 55 12.25 2.67 3.41
CA LEU A 55 12.81 2.40 2.09
C LEU A 55 14.23 1.84 2.22
N PRO A 56 14.64 0.85 1.40
CA PRO A 56 16.02 0.37 1.38
C PRO A 56 17.00 1.44 0.88
N SER A 57 16.57 2.26 -0.07
CA SER A 57 17.26 3.46 -0.57
C SER A 57 16.26 4.33 -1.34
N GLN A 58 16.58 5.61 -1.55
CA GLN A 58 15.75 6.49 -2.38
C GLN A 58 16.14 6.34 -3.85
N LEU A 59 15.15 6.12 -4.72
CA LEU A 59 15.36 6.15 -6.16
C LEU A 59 15.37 7.59 -6.68
N LYS A 60 16.05 7.84 -7.80
CA LYS A 60 15.92 9.08 -8.56
C LYS A 60 14.55 9.09 -9.23
N VAL A 61 13.67 9.98 -8.79
CA VAL A 61 12.25 10.00 -9.17
C VAL A 61 11.86 11.19 -10.04
N ASP A 62 12.80 12.07 -10.38
CA ASP A 62 12.50 13.29 -11.15
C ASP A 62 11.94 12.97 -12.54
N ASP A 63 12.55 11.99 -13.23
CA ASP A 63 12.07 11.52 -14.53
C ASP A 63 10.68 10.88 -14.44
N VAL A 64 10.43 10.14 -13.36
CA VAL A 64 9.13 9.50 -13.09
C VAL A 64 8.06 10.57 -12.84
N LYS A 65 8.39 11.61 -12.06
CA LYS A 65 7.50 12.74 -11.76
C LYS A 65 7.22 13.59 -12.99
N ALA A 66 8.18 13.73 -13.91
CA ALA A 66 8.02 14.52 -15.14
C ALA A 66 7.27 13.76 -16.23
N ASN A 67 7.66 12.50 -16.48
CA ASN A 67 7.08 11.65 -17.50
C ASN A 67 7.10 10.17 -17.09
N PRO A 68 5.99 9.66 -16.52
CA PRO A 68 5.88 8.25 -16.14
C PRO A 68 6.05 7.27 -17.31
N CYS A 69 5.91 7.70 -18.57
CA CYS A 69 6.12 6.82 -19.71
C CYS A 69 7.59 6.49 -19.96
N ASN A 70 8.52 7.31 -19.45
CA ASN A 70 9.95 7.08 -19.57
C ASN A 70 10.48 6.11 -18.50
N THR A 71 9.60 5.56 -17.67
CA THR A 71 10.00 4.65 -16.57
C THR A 71 10.14 3.19 -16.99
N LEU A 72 9.90 2.90 -18.27
CA LEU A 72 10.11 1.61 -18.89
C LEU A 72 10.80 1.81 -20.24
N SER A 73 11.81 1.00 -20.53
CA SER A 73 12.40 0.91 -21.87
C SER A 73 11.44 0.22 -22.84
N SER A 74 11.62 0.43 -24.16
CA SER A 74 10.87 -0.28 -25.19
C SER A 74 10.96 -1.79 -25.04
N ALA A 75 12.15 -2.33 -24.73
CA ALA A 75 12.34 -3.76 -24.50
C ALA A 75 11.51 -4.26 -23.30
N GLN A 76 11.44 -3.51 -22.20
CA GLN A 76 10.60 -3.87 -21.04
C GLN A 76 9.11 -3.83 -21.38
N ILE A 77 8.67 -2.82 -22.17
CA ILE A 77 7.28 -2.72 -22.64
C ILE A 77 6.92 -3.95 -23.50
N ASP A 78 7.80 -4.34 -24.42
CA ASP A 78 7.61 -5.51 -25.28
C ASP A 78 7.60 -6.82 -24.46
N HIS A 79 8.50 -6.97 -23.50
CA HIS A 79 8.55 -8.12 -22.58
C HIS A 79 7.30 -8.25 -21.71
N LEU A 80 6.63 -7.14 -21.40
CA LEU A 80 5.34 -7.14 -20.70
C LEU A 80 4.16 -7.49 -21.63
N GLY A 81 4.39 -7.67 -22.93
CA GLY A 81 3.35 -7.92 -23.92
C GLY A 81 2.49 -6.69 -24.21
N MET A 82 3.08 -5.49 -24.08
CA MET A 82 2.42 -4.21 -24.28
C MET A 82 2.96 -3.51 -25.53
N VAL A 83 2.24 -2.50 -26.02
CA VAL A 83 2.65 -1.68 -27.16
C VAL A 83 3.23 -0.35 -26.69
N GLY A 84 4.40 0.00 -27.20
CA GLY A 84 5.03 1.31 -27.02
C GLY A 84 4.82 2.25 -28.22
N PRO A 85 5.00 3.58 -28.03
CA PRO A 85 5.21 4.25 -26.75
C PRO A 85 3.93 4.28 -25.90
N GLY A 86 4.08 4.41 -24.59
CA GLY A 86 2.95 4.60 -23.69
C GLY A 86 2.29 5.96 -23.90
N LYS A 87 1.02 6.07 -23.50
CA LYS A 87 0.26 7.31 -23.57
C LYS A 87 0.29 8.03 -22.23
N GLN A 88 0.91 9.21 -22.18
CA GLN A 88 0.89 10.07 -21.01
C GLN A 88 -0.48 10.76 -20.86
N SER A 89 -0.91 10.96 -19.61
CA SER A 89 -2.07 11.78 -19.25
C SER A 89 -1.80 12.50 -17.94
N GLN A 90 -2.61 13.52 -17.64
CA GLN A 90 -2.61 14.19 -16.35
C GLN A 90 -3.91 13.85 -15.58
N THR A 91 -3.80 13.58 -14.29
CA THR A 91 -4.94 13.42 -13.38
C THR A 91 -4.80 14.40 -12.21
N ASN A 92 -5.85 14.49 -11.39
CA ASN A 92 -5.80 15.27 -10.14
C ASN A 92 -4.75 14.73 -9.15
N ASN A 93 -4.33 13.47 -9.29
CA ASN A 93 -3.36 12.84 -8.39
C ASN A 93 -1.91 12.90 -8.92
N GLY A 94 -1.71 13.43 -10.13
CA GLY A 94 -0.41 13.50 -10.79
C GLY A 94 -0.43 12.94 -12.22
N PRO A 95 0.73 12.94 -12.89
CA PRO A 95 0.87 12.40 -14.23
C PRO A 95 0.75 10.87 -14.21
N THR A 96 0.26 10.33 -15.31
CA THR A 96 0.12 8.90 -15.53
C THR A 96 0.64 8.51 -16.91
N CYS A 97 1.01 7.25 -17.06
CA CYS A 97 1.26 6.62 -18.34
C CYS A 97 0.48 5.31 -18.44
N THR A 98 -0.07 5.03 -19.62
CA THR A 98 -0.77 3.79 -19.91
C THR A 98 -0.25 3.15 -21.18
N TRP A 99 0.00 1.84 -21.12
CA TRP A 99 0.32 0.99 -22.27
C TRP A 99 -0.83 0.01 -22.51
N GLN A 100 -1.14 -0.24 -23.80
CA GLN A 100 -2.15 -1.21 -24.21
C GLN A 100 -1.50 -2.56 -24.49
N GLY A 101 -2.26 -3.64 -24.31
CA GLY A 101 -1.82 -4.99 -24.63
C GLY A 101 -1.59 -5.16 -26.13
N ALA A 102 -0.48 -5.81 -26.51
CA ALA A 102 -0.13 -6.07 -27.91
C ALA A 102 -1.11 -7.05 -28.59
N VAL A 103 -1.59 -8.05 -27.85
CA VAL A 103 -2.57 -9.03 -28.34
C VAL A 103 -4.02 -8.55 -28.15
N TYR A 104 -4.30 -7.95 -26.99
CA TYR A 104 -5.64 -7.48 -26.63
C TYR A 104 -5.58 -5.99 -26.29
N GLN A 105 -5.91 -5.12 -27.23
CA GLN A 105 -5.80 -3.65 -27.04
C GLN A 105 -6.73 -3.09 -25.95
N ALA A 106 -7.78 -3.84 -25.58
CA ALA A 106 -8.65 -3.50 -24.47
C ALA A 106 -8.05 -3.83 -23.09
N ASN A 107 -6.97 -4.63 -23.04
CA ASN A 107 -6.16 -4.80 -21.85
C ASN A 107 -5.14 -3.66 -21.76
N SER A 108 -4.81 -3.24 -20.54
CA SER A 108 -3.80 -2.22 -20.31
C SER A 108 -3.08 -2.38 -18.98
N THR A 109 -1.91 -1.77 -18.89
CA THR A 109 -1.21 -1.49 -17.63
C THR A 109 -0.73 -0.05 -17.64
N GLY A 110 -0.58 0.54 -16.46
CA GLY A 110 -0.14 1.92 -16.35
C GLY A 110 0.53 2.22 -15.04
N ILE A 111 1.28 3.32 -15.04
CA ILE A 111 2.01 3.86 -13.90
C ILE A 111 1.50 5.28 -13.67
N GLY A 112 0.99 5.56 -12.48
CA GLY A 112 0.72 6.90 -11.99
C GLY A 112 1.70 7.28 -10.89
N VAL A 113 1.97 8.56 -10.74
CA VAL A 113 2.89 9.06 -9.70
C VAL A 113 2.15 10.04 -8.82
N SER A 114 2.13 9.79 -7.51
CA SER A 114 1.54 10.73 -6.57
C SER A 114 2.49 11.88 -6.29
N THR A 115 2.02 13.10 -6.51
CA THR A 115 2.76 14.34 -6.20
C THR A 115 2.39 14.95 -4.86
N ASN A 116 1.73 14.19 -3.97
CA ASN A 116 1.25 14.66 -2.66
C ASN A 116 2.35 14.73 -1.58
N GLY A 117 3.61 14.45 -1.93
CA GLY A 117 4.80 14.75 -1.13
C GLY A 117 5.00 13.89 0.12
N THR A 118 4.23 12.82 0.31
CA THR A 118 4.26 11.98 1.52
C THR A 118 4.56 10.51 1.25
N GLY A 119 4.88 10.14 0.01
CA GLY A 119 5.29 8.78 -0.32
C GLY A 119 4.29 7.71 0.14
N LEU A 120 4.79 6.54 0.50
CA LEU A 120 3.94 5.38 0.82
C LEU A 120 3.22 5.57 2.16
N ASP A 121 3.75 6.44 3.04
CA ASP A 121 3.11 6.83 4.30
C ASP A 121 1.70 7.39 4.09
N ASN A 122 1.43 8.04 2.96
CA ASN A 122 0.06 8.47 2.64
C ASN A 122 -0.91 7.28 2.53
N ILE A 123 -0.47 6.18 1.90
CA ILE A 123 -1.29 4.99 1.71
C ILE A 123 -1.58 4.32 3.05
N TYR A 124 -0.61 4.29 3.96
CA TYR A 124 -0.81 3.79 5.33
C TYR A 124 -1.73 4.69 6.17
N LYS A 125 -1.60 6.01 6.06
CA LYS A 125 -2.51 6.98 6.71
C LYS A 125 -3.96 6.82 6.24
N LEU A 126 -4.16 6.60 4.94
CA LEU A 126 -5.48 6.35 4.37
C LEU A 126 -6.07 5.03 4.87
N ASN A 127 -5.25 3.98 5.01
CA ASN A 127 -5.70 2.70 5.57
C ASN A 127 -6.12 2.79 7.05
N ALA A 128 -5.54 3.71 7.82
CA ALA A 128 -5.96 3.95 9.20
C ALA A 128 -7.38 4.55 9.30
N GLN A 129 -7.93 5.06 8.20
CA GLN A 129 -9.32 5.52 8.15
C GLN A 129 -10.26 4.32 7.98
N PRO A 130 -11.26 4.12 8.87
CA PRO A 130 -12.16 2.98 8.80
C PRO A 130 -12.84 2.84 7.43
N GLY A 131 -12.69 1.67 6.80
CA GLY A 131 -13.36 1.34 5.54
C GLY A 131 -12.84 2.09 4.31
N TYR A 132 -11.68 2.75 4.38
CA TYR A 132 -11.14 3.48 3.22
C TYR A 132 -10.76 2.56 2.06
N PHE A 133 -10.10 1.43 2.36
CA PHE A 133 -9.75 0.41 1.38
C PHE A 133 -10.61 -0.84 1.56
N ALA A 134 -11.02 -1.43 0.44
CA ALA A 134 -11.68 -2.74 0.43
C ALA A 134 -10.69 -3.87 0.74
N TYR A 135 -9.42 -3.67 0.40
CA TYR A 135 -8.30 -4.53 0.75
C TYR A 135 -7.03 -3.71 0.92
N PHE A 136 -6.16 -4.15 1.82
CA PHE A 136 -4.84 -3.55 2.07
C PHE A 136 -3.86 -4.67 2.41
N GLU A 137 -2.99 -5.00 1.47
CA GLU A 137 -2.09 -6.15 1.55
C GLU A 137 -0.64 -5.67 1.33
N PRO A 138 0.11 -5.39 2.40
CA PRO A 138 1.52 -5.05 2.31
C PRO A 138 2.35 -6.15 1.66
N THR A 139 3.34 -5.74 0.86
CA THR A 139 4.26 -6.62 0.14
C THR A 139 5.58 -5.89 -0.13
N THR A 140 6.48 -6.51 -0.88
CA THR A 140 7.71 -5.89 -1.37
C THR A 140 7.91 -6.17 -2.86
N ILE A 141 8.36 -5.18 -3.61
CA ILE A 141 8.74 -5.32 -5.02
C ILE A 141 10.22 -4.95 -5.16
N ASN A 142 11.07 -5.90 -5.57
CA ASN A 142 12.51 -5.68 -5.73
C ASN A 142 13.18 -5.01 -4.51
N GLY A 143 12.70 -5.36 -3.30
CA GLY A 143 13.14 -4.85 -2.00
C GLY A 143 12.45 -3.56 -1.51
N TYR A 144 11.61 -2.93 -2.33
CA TYR A 144 10.89 -1.71 -1.97
C TYR A 144 9.54 -2.05 -1.34
N PRO A 145 9.13 -1.33 -0.27
CA PRO A 145 7.83 -1.52 0.34
C PRO A 145 6.73 -1.15 -0.66
N ALA A 146 5.72 -2.01 -0.72
CA ALA A 146 4.58 -1.85 -1.60
C ALA A 146 3.31 -2.35 -0.93
N VAL A 147 2.16 -1.98 -1.48
CA VAL A 147 0.85 -2.37 -0.95
C VAL A 147 -0.10 -2.60 -2.12
N TYR A 148 -0.71 -3.77 -2.18
CA TYR A 148 -1.94 -3.94 -2.96
C TYR A 148 -3.08 -3.29 -2.18
N ALA A 149 -3.63 -2.20 -2.71
CA ALA A 149 -4.73 -1.49 -2.08
C ALA A 149 -5.63 -0.81 -3.11
N SER A 150 -6.93 -0.86 -2.86
CA SER A 150 -7.94 -0.13 -3.63
C SER A 150 -9.19 0.10 -2.79
N ARG A 151 -9.93 1.17 -3.11
CA ARG A 151 -11.22 1.49 -2.47
C ARG A 151 -12.31 0.48 -2.82
N ALA A 152 -12.15 -0.24 -3.94
CA ALA A 152 -13.03 -1.31 -4.36
C ALA A 152 -12.19 -2.52 -4.79
N ASP A 153 -12.64 -3.72 -4.39
CA ASP A 153 -12.02 -4.96 -4.87
C ASP A 153 -12.57 -5.34 -6.24
N GLN A 154 -11.82 -4.98 -7.28
CA GLN A 154 -12.13 -5.27 -8.67
C GLN A 154 -11.18 -6.33 -9.26
N ARG A 155 -10.44 -7.06 -8.41
CA ARG A 155 -9.46 -8.07 -8.86
C ARG A 155 -10.13 -9.20 -9.62
N SER A 156 -11.31 -9.64 -9.19
CA SER A 156 -12.14 -10.62 -9.90
C SER A 156 -12.66 -10.12 -11.24
N SER A 157 -12.73 -8.80 -11.43
CA SER A 157 -13.13 -8.11 -12.66
C SER A 157 -11.93 -7.69 -13.53
N GLY A 158 -10.71 -8.07 -13.15
CA GLY A 158 -9.49 -7.81 -13.93
C GLY A 158 -8.77 -6.51 -13.64
N ILE A 159 -9.08 -5.84 -12.53
CA ILE A 159 -8.37 -4.62 -12.11
C ILE A 159 -7.53 -4.90 -10.86
N CYS A 160 -6.24 -4.59 -10.92
CA CYS A 160 -5.36 -4.57 -9.75
C CYS A 160 -4.68 -3.22 -9.62
N SER A 161 -4.46 -2.79 -8.37
CA SER A 161 -3.76 -1.56 -8.01
C SER A 161 -2.66 -1.90 -6.99
N LEU A 162 -1.44 -1.46 -7.27
CA LEU A 162 -0.25 -1.68 -6.47
C LEU A 162 0.46 -0.35 -6.23
N SER A 163 0.55 0.08 -4.98
CA SER A 163 1.30 1.28 -4.59
C SER A 163 2.70 0.90 -4.15
N ILE A 164 3.74 1.60 -4.62
CA ILE A 164 5.15 1.33 -4.29
C ILE A 164 5.80 2.63 -3.81
N GLY A 165 6.48 2.59 -2.66
CA GLY A 165 7.31 3.70 -2.21
C GLY A 165 8.62 3.74 -3.00
N LEU A 166 8.92 4.86 -3.67
CA LEU A 166 10.14 5.03 -4.46
C LEU A 166 11.14 5.99 -3.77
N ALA A 167 10.61 7.00 -3.08
CA ALA A 167 11.35 7.95 -2.25
C ALA A 167 10.45 8.37 -1.08
N ASN A 168 11.01 9.08 -0.08
CA ASN A 168 10.26 9.49 1.11
C ASN A 168 8.97 10.27 0.79
N ASP A 169 9.00 11.03 -0.30
CA ASP A 169 7.92 11.89 -0.75
C ASP A 169 7.14 11.32 -1.95
N THR A 170 7.56 10.17 -2.50
CA THR A 170 7.12 9.70 -3.82
C THR A 170 6.61 8.27 -3.80
N THR A 171 5.38 8.10 -4.28
CA THR A 171 4.74 6.80 -4.51
C THR A 171 4.37 6.66 -5.96
N ALA A 172 4.72 5.53 -6.56
CA ALA A 172 4.13 5.09 -7.82
C ALA A 172 2.93 4.19 -7.56
N VAL A 173 1.89 4.33 -8.36
CA VAL A 173 0.71 3.46 -8.37
C VAL A 173 0.67 2.76 -9.71
N VAL A 174 0.85 1.45 -9.69
CA VAL A 174 0.77 0.60 -10.88
C VAL A 174 -0.60 -0.03 -10.95
N THR A 175 -1.27 0.15 -12.08
CA THR A 175 -2.59 -0.42 -12.33
C THR A 175 -2.50 -1.38 -13.51
N SER A 176 -3.16 -2.53 -13.39
CA SER A 176 -3.43 -3.43 -14.52
C SER A 176 -4.94 -3.53 -14.70
N SER A 177 -5.43 -3.43 -15.94
CA SER A 177 -6.83 -3.58 -16.31
C SER A 177 -6.94 -4.59 -17.45
N LEU A 178 -7.44 -5.78 -17.16
CA LEU A 178 -7.49 -6.90 -18.10
C LEU A 178 -8.95 -7.32 -18.30
N VAL A 179 -9.50 -7.08 -19.49
CA VAL A 179 -10.89 -7.43 -19.82
C VAL A 179 -11.02 -8.85 -20.37
N THR A 180 -9.92 -9.41 -20.87
CA THR A 180 -9.84 -10.74 -21.49
C THR A 180 -8.45 -11.39 -21.26
N GLY A 181 -8.35 -12.67 -21.61
CA GLY A 181 -7.13 -13.47 -21.47
C GLY A 181 -6.99 -14.16 -20.11
N GLN A 182 -5.92 -14.95 -19.99
CA GLN A 182 -5.71 -15.86 -18.85
C GLN A 182 -5.55 -15.13 -17.50
N ASN A 183 -5.02 -13.92 -17.51
CA ASN A 183 -4.81 -13.11 -16.31
C ASN A 183 -6.03 -12.26 -15.93
N LYS A 184 -7.17 -12.33 -16.65
CA LYS A 184 -8.37 -11.53 -16.32
C LYS A 184 -8.84 -11.74 -14.88
N THR A 185 -8.86 -12.98 -14.40
CA THR A 185 -9.31 -13.30 -13.03
C THR A 185 -8.20 -13.17 -12.00
N ASN A 186 -6.96 -12.92 -12.44
CA ASN A 186 -5.81 -12.68 -11.58
C ASN A 186 -4.91 -11.59 -12.20
N PRO A 187 -5.30 -10.30 -12.11
CA PRO A 187 -4.62 -9.19 -12.78
C PRO A 187 -3.33 -8.75 -12.10
N CYS A 188 -3.19 -8.98 -10.78
CA CYS A 188 -2.08 -8.44 -9.99
C CYS A 188 -0.67 -8.86 -10.42
N PRO A 189 -0.42 -10.09 -10.93
CA PRO A 189 0.87 -10.44 -11.51
C PRO A 189 1.30 -9.56 -12.70
N VAL A 190 0.37 -8.93 -13.42
CA VAL A 190 0.74 -7.96 -14.48
C VAL A 190 1.21 -6.66 -13.84
N ALA A 191 0.49 -6.12 -12.85
CA ALA A 191 0.92 -4.94 -12.10
C ALA A 191 2.26 -5.16 -11.39
N GLU A 192 2.49 -6.36 -10.84
CA GLU A 192 3.75 -6.72 -10.19
C GLU A 192 4.94 -6.67 -11.16
N ARG A 193 4.83 -7.32 -12.32
CA ARG A 193 5.90 -7.31 -13.34
C ARG A 193 6.16 -5.91 -13.89
N THR A 194 5.11 -5.11 -14.10
CA THR A 194 5.27 -3.70 -14.48
C THR A 194 6.02 -2.92 -13.41
N ALA A 195 5.72 -3.12 -12.12
CA ALA A 195 6.42 -2.48 -11.02
C ALA A 195 7.88 -2.94 -10.89
N GLN A 196 8.16 -4.24 -11.10
CA GLN A 196 9.53 -4.78 -11.13
C GLN A 196 10.36 -4.11 -12.22
N ALA A 197 9.83 -4.06 -13.45
CA ALA A 197 10.51 -3.44 -14.58
C ALA A 197 10.76 -1.94 -14.35
N MET A 198 9.81 -1.22 -13.75
CA MET A 198 9.97 0.19 -13.38
C MET A 198 11.12 0.36 -12.38
N ILE A 199 11.16 -0.43 -11.30
CA ILE A 199 12.23 -0.32 -10.29
C ILE A 199 13.59 -0.67 -10.89
N GLU A 200 13.67 -1.70 -11.74
CA GLU A 200 14.89 -2.07 -12.46
C GLU A 200 15.38 -0.94 -13.36
N HIS A 201 14.47 -0.31 -14.11
CA HIS A 201 14.79 0.82 -14.96
C HIS A 201 15.35 1.99 -14.15
N LEU A 202 14.71 2.34 -13.03
CA LEU A 202 15.15 3.44 -12.16
C LEU A 202 16.46 3.17 -11.44
N LYS A 203 16.78 1.91 -11.14
CA LYS A 203 18.09 1.52 -10.62
C LYS A 203 19.18 1.59 -11.69
N GLY A 204 18.85 1.26 -12.94
CA GLY A 204 19.79 1.26 -14.06
C GLY A 204 20.04 2.65 -14.69
N ALA A 205 19.09 3.57 -14.54
CA ALA A 205 19.21 4.97 -14.97
C ALA A 205 19.95 5.86 -13.96
N ALA A 206 20.39 5.29 -12.82
CA ALA A 206 21.00 6.01 -11.71
C ALA A 206 22.48 6.38 -11.94
#